data_AF-A0A9P4HX05-F1
#
_entry.id   AF-A0A9P4HX05-F1
#
_cell.length_a   1.000
_cell.length_b   1.000
_cell.length_c   1.000
_cell.angle_alpha   90.00
_cell.angle_beta   90.00
_cell.angle_gamma   90.00
#
_symmetry.space_group_name_H-M   'P 1'
#
loop_
_entity.id
_entity.type
_entity.pdbx_description
1 polymer ?
#
loop_
_entity_poly.entity_id
_entity_poly.type
_entity_poly.pdbx_seq_one_letter_code
_entity_poly.pdbx_strand_id
1 'polypeptide(L)'
;MPEPNSHVLGEKLQQEHEPHPNPQSLTGHTDPSKNSSTGVDYEPTPKNSVSISPEQQAIVDAITRLYSGSASEADMRVYAEEAVYDDPWSYCDTRYKIAGQWYGIPKVMSTSRTLATEIVSATATEIVYKQRQEYTPRLLGISKPVDSLVSLSLDGEGKVKYHKDMWNEKDYSHEGLGKVMKTLNGDHLPKITRPPKSL
;
A
#
# COMPACT_ATOMS: atom_id res chain seq x y z
N MET A 1 -10.42 20.90 0.82
CA MET A 1 -11.60 20.24 0.20
C MET A 1 -11.05 19.45 -0.96
N PRO A 2 -11.52 18.22 -1.26
CA PRO A 2 -11.01 17.50 -2.41
C PRO A 2 -11.27 18.35 -3.67
N GLU A 3 -10.21 18.58 -4.44
CA GLU A 3 -10.24 19.34 -5.69
C GLU A 3 -11.26 18.70 -6.65
N PRO A 4 -12.11 19.48 -7.34
CA PRO A 4 -13.20 18.95 -8.16
C PRO A 4 -12.77 18.00 -9.30
N ASN A 5 -11.47 17.92 -9.61
CA ASN A 5 -10.90 17.09 -10.68
C ASN A 5 -10.00 15.94 -10.18
N SER A 6 -9.92 15.67 -8.87
CA SER A 6 -8.98 14.66 -8.35
C SER A 6 -9.21 13.27 -8.94
N HIS A 7 -10.48 12.89 -9.15
CA HIS A 7 -10.83 11.56 -9.67
C HIS A 7 -10.40 11.37 -11.13
N VAL A 8 -10.51 12.40 -11.98
CA VAL A 8 -10.06 12.35 -13.38
C VAL A 8 -8.55 12.17 -13.44
N LEU A 9 -7.83 12.87 -12.57
CA LEU A 9 -6.38 12.73 -12.45
C LEU A 9 -5.99 11.35 -11.90
N GLY A 10 -6.70 10.85 -10.89
CA GLY A 10 -6.50 9.51 -10.34
C GLY A 10 -6.66 8.42 -11.41
N GLU A 11 -7.69 8.51 -12.25
CA GLU A 11 -7.91 7.59 -13.37
C GLU A 11 -6.77 7.66 -14.39
N LYS A 12 -6.25 8.86 -14.70
CA LYS A 12 -5.09 9.02 -15.57
C LYS A 12 -3.84 8.39 -14.95
N LEU A 13 -3.54 8.68 -13.68
CA LEU A 13 -2.40 8.11 -12.97
C LEU A 13 -2.48 6.59 -12.92
N GLN A 14 -3.68 6.03 -12.77
CA GLN A 14 -3.89 4.60 -12.82
C GLN A 14 -3.57 4.02 -14.19
N GLN A 15 -4.11 4.59 -15.27
CA GLN A 15 -3.83 4.12 -16.64
C GLN A 15 -2.34 4.19 -16.98
N GLU A 16 -1.63 5.20 -16.47
CA GLU A 16 -0.24 5.44 -16.83
C GLU A 16 0.76 4.72 -15.91
N HIS A 17 0.40 4.46 -14.64
CA HIS A 17 1.37 4.14 -13.59
C HIS A 17 0.96 3.02 -12.63
N GLU A 18 -0.22 2.41 -12.80
CA GLU A 18 -0.58 1.23 -12.02
C GLU A 18 0.47 0.12 -12.24
N PRO A 19 1.16 -0.34 -11.19
CA PRO A 19 2.10 -1.44 -11.32
C PRO A 19 1.32 -2.74 -11.53
N HIS A 20 1.77 -3.53 -12.51
CA HIS A 20 1.22 -4.85 -12.82
C HIS A 20 2.30 -5.93 -12.61
N PRO A 21 2.80 -6.13 -11.38
CA PRO A 21 3.77 -7.18 -11.11
C PRO A 21 3.15 -8.54 -11.45
N ASN A 22 3.93 -9.47 -11.99
CA ASN A 22 3.50 -10.86 -12.14
C ASN A 22 3.81 -11.59 -10.83
N PRO A 23 2.81 -11.86 -9.96
CA PRO A 23 3.08 -12.42 -8.64
C PRO A 23 3.75 -13.80 -8.77
N GLN A 24 3.24 -14.68 -9.64
CA GLN A 24 3.81 -16.03 -9.83
C GLN A 24 5.31 -15.99 -10.18
N SER A 25 5.74 -15.04 -11.00
CA SER A 25 7.15 -14.89 -11.36
C SER A 25 8.03 -14.37 -10.21
N LEU A 26 7.47 -13.54 -9.32
CA LEU A 26 8.20 -12.87 -8.24
C LEU A 26 8.18 -13.66 -6.93
N THR A 27 7.18 -14.53 -6.76
CA THR A 27 6.86 -15.13 -5.46
C THR A 27 6.54 -16.64 -5.55
N GLY A 28 6.61 -17.23 -6.75
CA GLY A 28 6.39 -18.66 -6.95
C GLY A 28 7.50 -19.52 -6.35
N HIS A 29 7.12 -20.63 -5.70
CA HIS A 29 8.04 -21.67 -5.25
C HIS A 29 8.15 -22.82 -6.26
N THR A 30 9.28 -23.52 -6.23
CA THR A 30 9.45 -24.84 -6.88
C THR A 30 8.89 -26.01 -6.06
N ASP A 31 8.41 -25.79 -4.82
CA ASP A 31 7.88 -26.84 -3.93
C ASP A 31 6.33 -26.90 -3.97
N PRO A 32 5.73 -27.95 -4.58
CA PRO A 32 4.28 -28.07 -4.75
C PRO A 32 3.49 -28.27 -3.44
N SER A 33 4.18 -28.57 -2.32
CA SER A 33 3.53 -28.97 -1.06
C SER A 33 3.01 -27.82 -0.21
N LYS A 34 3.40 -26.57 -0.52
CA LYS A 34 2.99 -25.35 0.20
C LYS A 34 2.00 -24.46 -0.56
N ASN A 35 1.40 -24.99 -1.63
CA ASN A 35 0.50 -24.22 -2.49
C ASN A 35 -0.68 -23.64 -1.70
N SER A 36 -0.69 -22.30 -1.58
CA SER A 36 -1.93 -21.53 -1.72
C SER A 36 -2.64 -21.99 -2.99
N SER A 37 -3.95 -21.80 -3.12
CA SER A 37 -4.77 -22.31 -4.25
C SER A 37 -4.28 -21.93 -5.67
N THR A 38 -3.22 -21.13 -5.77
CA THR A 38 -2.63 -20.54 -6.97
C THR A 38 -1.11 -20.74 -7.12
N GLY A 39 -0.43 -21.31 -6.11
CA GLY A 39 1.01 -21.53 -6.12
C GLY A 39 1.88 -20.31 -5.86
N VAL A 40 1.30 -19.24 -5.29
CA VAL A 40 2.02 -18.02 -4.90
C VAL A 40 2.25 -17.97 -3.38
N ASP A 41 3.49 -17.71 -2.95
CA ASP A 41 3.80 -17.47 -1.53
C ASP A 41 4.09 -15.98 -1.25
N TYR A 42 3.16 -15.33 -0.58
CA TYR A 42 3.29 -13.95 -0.12
C TYR A 42 4.03 -13.82 1.21
N GLU A 43 4.37 -14.92 1.91
CA GLU A 43 5.11 -14.84 3.16
C GLU A 43 6.54 -14.32 2.89
N PRO A 44 6.94 -13.18 3.51
CA PRO A 44 8.25 -12.61 3.30
C PRO A 44 9.34 -13.44 3.98
N THR A 45 10.44 -13.63 3.27
CA THR A 45 11.71 -14.19 3.76
C THR A 45 12.78 -13.09 3.71
N PRO A 46 12.96 -12.27 4.77
CA PRO A 46 13.79 -11.06 4.71
C PRO A 46 15.23 -11.26 4.21
N LYS A 47 15.83 -12.41 4.50
CA LYS A 47 17.18 -12.79 4.05
C LYS A 47 17.33 -12.92 2.52
N ASN A 48 16.21 -13.05 1.79
CA ASN A 48 16.19 -13.16 0.34
C ASN A 48 16.01 -11.79 -0.34
N SER A 49 15.84 -10.71 0.44
CA SER A 49 15.63 -9.37 -0.12
C SER A 49 16.75 -8.98 -1.07
N VAL A 50 16.39 -8.46 -2.25
CA VAL A 50 17.35 -7.80 -3.12
C VAL A 50 17.85 -6.51 -2.46
N SER A 51 19.10 -6.14 -2.75
CA SER A 51 19.66 -4.89 -2.25
C SER A 51 19.05 -3.69 -2.97
N ILE A 52 18.75 -2.64 -2.22
CA ILE A 52 18.21 -1.37 -2.73
C ILE A 52 19.10 -0.21 -2.29
N SER A 53 18.97 0.93 -2.98
CA SER A 53 19.66 2.16 -2.60
C SER A 53 19.18 2.69 -1.24
N PRO A 54 19.99 3.51 -0.54
CA PRO A 54 19.56 4.17 0.70
C PRO A 54 18.27 4.99 0.54
N GLU A 55 18.09 5.62 -0.62
CA GLU A 55 16.90 6.41 -0.95
C GLU A 55 15.65 5.52 -1.06
N GLN A 56 15.76 4.37 -1.74
CA GLN A 56 14.67 3.40 -1.82
C GLN A 56 14.38 2.76 -0.46
N GLN A 57 15.41 2.50 0.36
CA GLN A 57 15.21 1.99 1.72
C GLN A 57 14.44 3.00 2.57
N ALA A 58 14.73 4.30 2.46
CA ALA A 58 14.00 5.34 3.16
C ALA A 58 12.51 5.39 2.77
N ILE A 59 12.18 5.09 1.50
CA ILE A 59 10.79 4.96 1.02
C ILE A 59 10.10 3.79 1.71
N VAL A 60 10.71 2.61 1.70
CA VAL A 60 10.15 1.40 2.35
C VAL A 60 9.99 1.62 3.85
N ASP A 61 10.97 2.23 4.51
CA ASP A 61 10.92 2.51 5.95
C ASP A 61 9.81 3.51 6.31
N ALA A 62 9.59 4.55 5.49
CA ALA A 62 8.48 5.47 5.69
C ALA A 62 7.14 4.73 5.57
N ILE A 63 6.98 3.89 4.54
CA ILE A 63 5.73 3.15 4.32
C ILE A 63 5.47 2.14 5.44
N THR A 64 6.47 1.41 5.92
CA THR A 64 6.29 0.48 7.05
C THR A 64 5.90 1.20 8.34
N ARG A 65 6.41 2.43 8.58
CA ARG A 65 5.94 3.30 9.68
C ARG A 65 4.48 3.73 9.51
N LEU A 66 4.05 4.02 8.29
CA LEU A 66 2.65 4.33 7.97
C LEU A 66 1.74 3.13 8.27
N TYR A 67 2.09 1.94 7.78
CA TYR A 67 1.37 0.69 8.08
C TYR A 67 1.31 0.40 9.58
N SER A 68 2.37 0.70 10.32
CA SER A 68 2.43 0.48 11.77
C SER A 68 1.67 1.55 12.59
N GLY A 69 0.89 2.42 11.93
CA GLY A 69 0.02 3.41 12.60
C GLY A 69 0.78 4.58 13.23
N SER A 70 2.03 4.82 12.80
CA SER A 70 2.90 5.88 13.31
C SER A 70 3.05 7.05 12.32
N ALA A 71 2.01 7.31 11.54
CA ALA A 71 2.05 8.30 10.46
C ALA A 71 2.41 9.71 10.94
N SER A 72 3.34 10.34 10.22
CA SER A 72 3.74 11.74 10.40
C SER A 72 3.67 12.50 9.08
N GLU A 73 3.72 13.84 9.13
CA GLU A 73 3.83 14.64 7.90
C GLU A 73 5.09 14.27 7.10
N ALA A 74 6.20 14.00 7.78
CA ALA A 74 7.46 13.62 7.15
C ALA A 74 7.33 12.28 6.40
N ASP A 75 6.71 11.27 7.00
CA ASP A 75 6.48 9.98 6.34
C ASP A 75 5.56 10.15 5.13
N MET A 76 4.54 11.01 5.21
CA MET A 76 3.64 11.29 4.08
C MET A 76 4.32 11.95 2.89
N ARG A 77 5.47 12.64 3.06
CA ARG A 77 6.23 13.26 1.97
C ARG A 77 6.94 12.26 1.06
N VAL A 78 6.89 10.96 1.40
CA VAL A 78 7.27 9.86 0.50
C VAL A 78 6.37 9.80 -0.73
N TYR A 79 5.11 10.21 -0.60
CA TYR A 79 4.18 10.28 -1.72
C TYR A 79 4.32 11.60 -2.48
N ALA A 80 4.19 11.51 -3.80
CA ALA A 80 3.89 12.66 -4.64
C ALA A 80 2.56 13.29 -4.18
N GLU A 81 2.36 14.57 -4.46
CA GLU A 81 1.09 15.24 -4.11
C GLU A 81 -0.11 14.60 -4.83
N GLU A 82 0.11 14.31 -6.11
CA GLU A 82 -0.74 13.53 -6.98
C GLU A 82 -0.28 12.07 -6.95
N ALA A 83 -0.77 11.32 -5.97
CA ALA A 83 -0.44 9.92 -5.80
C ALA A 83 -1.70 9.09 -5.58
N VAL A 84 -1.67 7.85 -6.07
CA VAL A 84 -2.72 6.87 -5.86
C VAL A 84 -2.30 5.84 -4.80
N TYR A 85 -3.21 5.52 -3.89
CA TYR A 85 -3.15 4.35 -3.04
C TYR A 85 -4.35 3.46 -3.32
N ASP A 86 -4.08 2.18 -3.53
CA ASP A 86 -5.04 1.21 -3.99
C ASP A 86 -4.84 -0.11 -3.24
N ASP A 87 -5.83 -0.46 -2.42
CA ASP A 87 -5.85 -1.70 -1.65
C ASP A 87 -7.23 -2.39 -1.80
N PRO A 88 -7.45 -3.60 -1.25
CA PRO A 88 -8.74 -4.30 -1.37
C PRO A 88 -9.95 -3.55 -0.83
N TRP A 89 -9.76 -2.49 -0.03
CA TRP A 89 -10.80 -1.76 0.70
C TRP A 89 -10.85 -0.26 0.39
N SER A 90 -9.81 0.30 -0.23
CA SER A 90 -9.58 1.74 -0.33
C SER A 90 -9.01 2.09 -1.69
N TYR A 91 -9.50 3.20 -2.23
CA TYR A 91 -8.90 3.86 -3.38
C TYR A 91 -8.79 5.35 -3.04
N CYS A 92 -7.58 5.87 -3.02
CA CYS A 92 -7.27 7.26 -2.73
C CYS A 92 -6.44 7.81 -3.90
N ASP A 93 -6.81 8.96 -4.42
CA ASP A 93 -6.26 9.58 -5.64
C ASP A 93 -5.44 10.86 -5.37
N THR A 94 -5.14 11.13 -4.09
CA THR A 94 -4.31 12.27 -3.66
C THR A 94 -3.58 11.93 -2.36
N ARG A 95 -2.40 12.52 -2.13
CA ARG A 95 -1.66 12.36 -0.85
C ARG A 95 -2.52 12.68 0.37
N TYR A 96 -3.39 13.68 0.29
CA TYR A 96 -4.29 14.05 1.38
C TYR A 96 -5.29 12.92 1.72
N LYS A 97 -5.89 12.29 0.70
CA LYS A 97 -6.79 11.14 0.92
C LYS A 97 -6.03 9.92 1.45
N ILE A 98 -4.83 9.68 0.92
CA ILE A 98 -3.91 8.63 1.42
C ILE A 98 -3.58 8.87 2.90
N ALA A 99 -3.25 10.10 3.30
CA ALA A 99 -3.02 10.45 4.70
C ALA A 99 -4.24 10.12 5.58
N GLY A 100 -5.44 10.30 5.03
CA GLY A 100 -6.68 9.90 5.70
C GLY A 100 -6.69 8.44 6.14
N GLN A 101 -6.16 7.53 5.32
CA GLN A 101 -6.02 6.11 5.62
C GLN A 101 -5.01 5.87 6.76
N TRP A 102 -3.78 6.38 6.60
CA TRP A 102 -2.70 6.10 7.54
C TRP A 102 -2.94 6.71 8.94
N TYR A 103 -3.46 7.94 9.01
CA TYR A 103 -3.86 8.57 10.28
C TYR A 103 -5.10 7.91 10.92
N GLY A 104 -5.84 7.09 10.15
CA GLY A 104 -6.97 6.32 10.64
C GLY A 104 -6.59 5.05 11.40
N ILE A 105 -5.48 4.41 11.04
CA ILE A 105 -5.02 3.16 11.66
C ILE A 105 -5.02 3.21 13.20
N PRO A 106 -4.37 4.19 13.87
CA PRO A 106 -4.32 4.21 15.33
C PRO A 106 -5.69 4.45 16.00
N LYS A 107 -6.69 4.95 15.26
CA LYS A 107 -8.06 5.16 15.78
C LYS A 107 -8.86 3.87 15.86
N VAL A 108 -8.62 2.92 14.94
CA VAL A 108 -9.38 1.66 14.84
C VAL A 108 -8.58 0.44 15.32
N MET A 109 -7.26 0.50 15.23
CA MET A 109 -6.34 -0.55 15.69
C MET A 109 -5.72 -0.18 17.04
N SER A 110 -5.68 -1.15 17.96
CA SER A 110 -4.95 -1.04 19.23
C SER A 110 -3.45 -1.17 19.00
N THR A 111 -3.04 -2.07 18.10
CA THR A 111 -1.69 -2.15 17.57
C THR A 111 -1.74 -2.49 16.08
N SER A 112 -0.77 -2.00 15.33
CA SER A 112 -0.46 -2.47 13.98
C SER A 112 1.04 -2.54 13.83
N ARG A 113 1.56 -3.63 13.26
CA ARG A 113 3.01 -3.89 13.21
C ARG A 113 3.38 -4.56 11.91
N THR A 114 4.38 -4.01 11.23
CA THR A 114 5.08 -4.72 10.17
C THR A 114 5.99 -5.76 10.78
N LEU A 115 5.69 -7.04 10.54
CA LEU A 115 6.44 -8.17 11.10
C LEU A 115 7.66 -8.51 10.25
N ALA A 116 7.54 -8.41 8.93
CA ALA A 116 8.62 -8.70 7.99
C ALA A 116 8.34 -8.08 6.62
N THR A 117 9.42 -7.80 5.91
CA THR A 117 9.42 -7.38 4.50
C THR A 117 10.47 -8.18 3.73
N GLU A 118 10.19 -8.48 2.46
CA GLU A 118 11.16 -9.06 1.51
C GLU A 118 11.09 -8.27 0.21
N ILE A 119 12.15 -7.54 -0.14
CA ILE A 119 12.19 -6.84 -1.44
C ILE A 119 12.41 -7.88 -2.54
N VAL A 120 11.44 -8.03 -3.44
CA VAL A 120 11.48 -9.04 -4.52
C VAL A 120 11.90 -8.44 -5.86
N SER A 121 11.70 -7.14 -6.07
CA SER A 121 12.16 -6.41 -7.25
C SER A 121 12.35 -4.93 -6.93
N ALA A 122 13.38 -4.31 -7.50
CA ALA A 122 13.58 -2.87 -7.41
C ALA A 122 14.28 -2.35 -8.68
N THR A 123 13.75 -1.27 -9.23
CA THR A 123 14.31 -0.51 -10.34
C THR A 123 14.33 0.98 -9.98
N ALA A 124 14.84 1.83 -10.88
CA ALA A 124 14.80 3.28 -10.66
C ALA A 124 13.36 3.84 -10.52
N THR A 125 12.37 3.15 -11.07
CA THR A 125 10.98 3.63 -11.15
C THR A 125 9.98 2.75 -10.43
N GLU A 126 10.41 1.63 -9.83
CA GLU A 126 9.51 0.67 -9.20
C GLU A 126 10.18 -0.04 -8.02
N ILE A 127 9.43 -0.28 -6.94
CA ILE A 127 9.82 -1.15 -5.83
C ILE A 127 8.68 -2.14 -5.58
N VAL A 128 8.98 -3.43 -5.54
CA VAL A 128 8.02 -4.48 -5.21
C VAL A 128 8.56 -5.29 -4.05
N TYR A 129 7.74 -5.46 -3.01
CA TYR A 129 8.12 -6.22 -1.82
C TYR A 129 6.94 -6.98 -1.23
N LYS A 130 7.24 -8.16 -0.68
CA LYS A 130 6.30 -8.88 0.18
C LYS A 130 6.29 -8.20 1.54
N GLN A 131 5.11 -8.10 2.15
CA GLN A 131 4.92 -7.53 3.48
C GLN A 131 4.05 -8.45 4.32
N ARG A 132 4.48 -8.71 5.56
CA ARG A 132 3.65 -9.35 6.59
C ARG A 132 3.26 -8.32 7.63
N GLN A 133 1.98 -8.00 7.71
CA GLN A 133 1.44 -6.99 8.60
C GLN A 133 0.49 -7.63 9.63
N GLU A 134 0.67 -7.31 10.90
CA GLU A 134 -0.27 -7.68 11.96
C GLU A 134 -1.15 -6.49 12.33
N TYR A 135 -2.46 -6.73 12.40
CA TYR A 135 -3.44 -5.77 12.88
C TYR A 135 -4.19 -6.30 14.10
N THR A 136 -4.30 -5.50 15.15
CA THR A 136 -5.10 -5.82 16.34
C THR A 136 -6.24 -4.80 16.49
N PRO A 137 -7.48 -5.12 16.08
CA PRO A 137 -8.60 -4.21 16.23
C PRO A 137 -8.87 -3.88 17.71
N ARG A 138 -9.17 -2.61 18.03
CA ARG A 138 -9.45 -2.18 19.42
C ARG A 138 -10.62 -2.90 20.08
N LEU A 139 -11.62 -3.30 19.29
CA LEU A 139 -12.88 -3.87 19.79
C LEU A 139 -12.81 -5.38 20.03
N LEU A 140 -12.00 -6.11 19.26
CA LEU A 140 -11.98 -7.58 19.27
C LEU A 140 -10.73 -8.15 19.95
N GLY A 141 -9.63 -7.39 20.03
CA GLY A 141 -8.39 -7.83 20.69
C GLY A 141 -7.67 -9.02 20.04
N ILE A 142 -8.19 -9.58 18.95
CA ILE A 142 -7.60 -10.70 18.21
C ILE A 142 -6.72 -10.15 17.10
N SER A 143 -5.45 -10.53 17.09
CA SER A 143 -4.51 -10.23 16.01
C SER A 143 -4.48 -11.36 14.98
N LYS A 144 -4.36 -11.01 13.71
CA LYS A 144 -3.96 -11.95 12.66
C LYS A 144 -2.96 -11.28 11.71
N PRO A 145 -1.88 -11.98 11.31
CA PRO A 145 -1.01 -11.49 10.26
C PRO A 145 -1.72 -11.61 8.90
N VAL A 146 -1.44 -10.64 8.04
CA VAL A 146 -1.84 -10.59 6.64
C VAL A 146 -0.57 -10.43 5.83
N ASP A 147 -0.41 -11.29 4.83
CA ASP A 147 0.66 -11.18 3.85
C ASP A 147 0.14 -10.45 2.60
N SER A 148 0.97 -9.59 2.03
CA SER A 148 0.64 -8.87 0.81
C SER A 148 1.85 -8.66 -0.09
N LEU A 149 1.59 -8.42 -1.37
CA LEU A 149 2.57 -7.90 -2.32
C LEU A 149 2.32 -6.42 -2.53
N VAL A 150 3.23 -5.61 -2.01
CA VAL A 150 3.19 -4.16 -2.13
C VAL A 150 4.03 -3.75 -3.33
N SER A 151 3.44 -2.94 -4.21
CA SER A 151 4.08 -2.44 -5.42
C SER A 151 4.00 -0.92 -5.47
N LEU A 152 5.16 -0.30 -5.61
CA LEU A 152 5.32 1.15 -5.59
C LEU A 152 5.89 1.60 -6.93
N SER A 153 5.13 2.40 -7.67
CA SER A 153 5.64 3.14 -8.82
C SER A 153 6.19 4.48 -8.33
N LEU A 154 7.38 4.86 -8.80
CA LEU A 154 8.08 6.08 -8.43
C LEU A 154 8.04 7.12 -9.57
N ASP A 155 8.00 8.40 -9.22
CA ASP A 155 8.20 9.51 -10.16
C ASP A 155 9.70 9.82 -10.37
N GLY A 156 9.99 10.84 -11.18
CA GLY A 156 11.37 11.26 -11.48
C GLY A 156 12.12 11.87 -10.29
N GLU A 157 11.43 12.21 -9.20
CA GLU A 157 12.01 12.72 -7.96
C GLU A 157 12.18 11.61 -6.90
N GLY A 158 11.84 10.37 -7.22
CA GLY A 158 11.87 9.24 -6.29
C GLY A 158 10.71 9.25 -5.29
N LYS A 159 9.59 9.91 -5.59
CA LYS A 159 8.38 9.85 -4.76
C LYS A 159 7.41 8.80 -5.28
N VAL A 160 6.62 8.25 -4.38
CA VAL A 160 5.59 7.27 -4.72
C VAL A 160 4.42 7.99 -5.41
N LYS A 161 4.17 7.63 -6.66
CA LYS A 161 3.02 8.12 -7.45
C LYS A 161 1.89 7.09 -7.54
N TYR A 162 2.20 5.80 -7.36
CA TYR A 162 1.20 4.75 -7.26
C TYR A 162 1.65 3.71 -6.22
N HIS A 163 0.78 3.38 -5.29
CA HIS A 163 0.98 2.35 -4.29
C HIS A 163 -0.17 1.35 -4.39
N LYS A 164 0.14 0.13 -4.86
CA LYS A 164 -0.80 -0.98 -4.92
C LYS A 164 -0.47 -2.00 -3.84
N ASP A 165 -1.43 -2.32 -2.98
CA ASP A 165 -1.31 -3.35 -1.94
C ASP A 165 -2.25 -4.52 -2.26
N MET A 166 -1.67 -5.68 -2.60
CA MET A 166 -2.43 -6.88 -2.98
C MET A 166 -2.38 -7.91 -1.87
N TRP A 167 -3.50 -8.06 -1.15
CA TRP A 167 -3.62 -9.02 -0.07
C TRP A 167 -4.02 -10.39 -0.60
N ASN A 168 -3.20 -11.41 -0.33
CA ASN A 168 -3.52 -12.83 -0.54
C ASN A 168 -4.46 -13.10 -1.75
N GLU A 169 -4.13 -12.51 -2.90
CA GLU A 169 -4.78 -12.72 -4.21
C GLU A 169 -6.16 -12.15 -4.46
N LYS A 170 -6.57 -11.09 -3.79
CA LYS A 170 -7.58 -10.23 -4.40
C LYS A 170 -6.87 -9.24 -5.31
N ASP A 171 -6.57 -9.64 -6.55
CA ASP A 171 -6.47 -8.65 -7.63
C ASP A 171 -7.91 -8.20 -7.90
N TYR A 172 -8.29 -7.09 -7.27
CA TYR A 172 -9.63 -6.54 -7.37
C TYR A 172 -9.71 -5.74 -8.67
N SER A 173 -10.64 -6.09 -9.56
CA SER A 173 -10.90 -5.29 -10.74
C SER A 173 -11.43 -3.91 -10.36
N HIS A 174 -11.02 -2.89 -11.12
CA HIS A 174 -11.46 -1.50 -10.98
C HIS A 174 -12.82 -1.21 -11.61
N GLU A 175 -13.62 -2.26 -11.84
CA GLU A 175 -14.90 -2.17 -12.55
C GLU A 175 -16.08 -2.41 -11.59
N GLY A 176 -17.10 -1.54 -11.65
CA GLY A 176 -18.39 -1.73 -10.99
C GLY A 176 -18.53 -1.16 -9.57
N LEU A 177 -19.50 -1.71 -8.82
CA LEU A 177 -19.99 -1.20 -7.52
C LEU A 177 -18.92 -1.21 -6.40
N GLY A 178 -17.90 -2.07 -6.52
CA GLY A 178 -16.78 -2.14 -5.57
C GLY A 178 -15.93 -0.87 -5.56
N LYS A 179 -15.57 -0.34 -6.75
CA LYS A 179 -14.83 0.93 -6.87
C LYS A 179 -15.60 2.10 -6.26
N VAL A 180 -16.92 2.16 -6.48
CA VAL A 180 -17.79 3.19 -5.91
C VAL A 180 -17.78 3.17 -4.37
N MET A 181 -17.90 1.98 -3.75
CA MET A 181 -17.85 1.86 -2.29
C MET A 181 -16.48 2.22 -1.70
N LYS A 182 -15.39 1.79 -2.35
CA LYS A 182 -14.01 2.14 -1.95
C LYS A 182 -13.75 3.65 -2.02
N THR A 183 -14.21 4.28 -3.10
CA THR A 183 -14.04 5.72 -3.33
C THR A 183 -14.79 6.54 -2.29
N LEU A 184 -16.01 6.11 -1.93
CA LEU A 184 -16.79 6.74 -0.86
C LEU A 184 -16.10 6.64 0.50
N ASN A 185 -15.45 5.50 0.81
CA ASN A 185 -14.63 5.36 2.00
C ASN A 185 -13.43 6.32 1.98
N GLY A 186 -12.67 6.36 0.89
CA GLY A 186 -11.50 7.24 0.72
C GLY A 186 -11.82 8.73 0.83
N ASP A 187 -12.97 9.17 0.32
CA ASP A 187 -13.41 10.57 0.39
C ASP A 187 -13.97 10.97 1.78
N HIS A 188 -14.43 10.01 2.58
CA HIS A 188 -15.04 10.27 3.89
C HIS A 188 -14.06 10.09 5.05
N LEU A 189 -13.10 9.17 4.92
CA LEU A 189 -12.14 8.86 5.97
C LEU A 189 -11.32 10.08 6.42
N PRO A 190 -10.80 10.96 5.53
CA PRO A 190 -10.08 12.17 5.92
C PRO A 190 -10.90 13.12 6.80
N LYS A 191 -12.24 13.15 6.67
CA LYS A 191 -13.11 13.99 7.50
C LYS A 191 -13.15 13.52 8.96
N ILE A 192 -12.96 12.21 9.17
CA ILE A 192 -12.95 11.55 10.48
C ILE A 192 -11.53 11.53 11.06
N THR A 193 -10.54 11.24 10.22
CA THR A 193 -9.15 11.07 10.65
C THR A 193 -8.44 12.40 10.85
N ARG A 194 -8.84 13.44 10.11
CA ARG A 194 -8.35 14.83 10.18
C ARG A 194 -6.82 14.91 10.05
N PRO A 195 -6.24 14.42 8.95
CA PRO A 195 -4.81 14.60 8.70
C PRO A 195 -4.46 16.09 8.54
N PRO A 196 -3.18 16.48 8.75
CA PRO A 196 -2.73 17.85 8.55
C PRO A 196 -3.11 18.42 7.18
N LYS A 197 -3.55 19.68 7.14
CA LYS A 197 -4.02 20.35 5.92
C LYS A 197 -2.90 20.72 4.93
N SER A 198 -1.64 20.62 5.37
CA SER A 198 -0.42 20.86 4.60
C SER A 198 -0.05 19.70 3.67
N LEU A 199 -0.76 18.58 3.76
CA LEU A 199 -0.55 17.34 3.02
C LEU A 199 -1.38 17.29 1.74
#